data_AF-A0A2X2YER8-F1
#
_entry.id   AF-A0A2X2YER8-F1
#
_cell.length_a   1.000
_cell.length_b   1.000
_cell.length_c   1.000
_cell.angle_alpha   90.00
_cell.angle_beta   90.00
_cell.angle_gamma   90.00
#
_symmetry.space_group_name_H-M   'P 1'
#
loop_
_entity.id
_entity.type
_entity.pdbx_description
1 polymer ?
#
loop_
_entity_poly.entity_id
_entity_poly.type
_entity_poly.pdbx_seq_one_letter_code
_entity_poly.pdbx_strand_id
1 'polypeptide(L)' 'MARFVVLVIDSFGVGAMKDVAEVRPQDVGANTCGHILRQLPQLHLPTLEKLGLINALGYAPGVMAPSASAAWGDRGIAA' A
#
# COMPACT_ATOMS: atom_id res chain seq x y z
N MET A 1 1.88 2.12 27.30
CA MET A 1 2.79 1.48 26.31
C MET A 1 4.19 2.05 26.51
N ALA A 2 5.22 1.22 26.62
CA ALA A 2 6.58 1.71 26.87
C ALA A 2 7.43 1.89 25.60
N ARG A 3 7.05 1.27 24.47
CA ARG A 3 7.83 1.24 23.23
C ARG A 3 6.93 1.25 22.01
N PHE A 4 7.39 1.89 20.94
CA PHE A 4 6.76 1.97 19.64
C PHE A 4 7.82 1.70 18.56
N VAL A 5 7.44 1.01 17.48
CA VAL A 5 8.34 0.67 16.37
C VAL A 5 7.81 1.33 15.10
N VAL A 6 8.68 2.06 14.41
CA VAL A 6 8.42 2.62 13.08
C VAL A 6 9.17 1.77 12.07
N LEU A 7 8.45 1.26 11.06
CA LEU A 7 9.00 0.54 9.92
C LEU A 7 8.76 1.39 8.67
N VAL A 8 9.84 1.72 7.95
CA VAL A 8 9.75 2.35 6.63
C VAL A 8 10.08 1.28 5.59
N ILE A 9 9.11 0.99 4.72
CA ILE A 9 9.33 0.14 3.55
C ILE A 9 9.60 1.09 2.39
N ASP A 10 10.88 1.32 2.10
CA ASP A 10 11.28 2.27 1.08
C ASP A 10 10.75 1.88 -0.31
N SER A 11 10.36 2.88 -1.10
CA SER A 11 9.78 2.75 -2.45
C SER A 11 8.45 1.95 -2.58
N PHE A 12 7.85 1.49 -1.48
CA PHE A 12 6.67 0.62 -1.49
C PHE A 12 5.35 1.41 -1.44
N GLY A 13 4.95 1.98 -2.58
CA GLY A 13 3.70 2.74 -2.73
C GLY A 13 2.46 1.88 -2.99
N VAL A 14 1.30 2.34 -2.52
CA VAL A 14 -0.03 1.69 -2.71
C VAL A 14 -0.89 2.36 -3.79
N GLY A 15 -0.34 3.34 -4.50
CA GLY A 15 -1.01 4.05 -5.59
C GLY A 15 -0.33 5.38 -5.90
N ALA A 16 -0.67 5.96 -7.05
CA ALA A 16 -0.23 7.28 -7.46
C ALA A 16 -0.93 8.35 -6.60
N MET A 17 -0.20 9.42 -6.28
CA MET A 17 -0.77 10.57 -5.56
C MET A 17 -1.69 11.39 -6.48
N LYS A 18 -2.57 12.20 -5.88
CA LYS A 18 -3.62 12.94 -6.61
C LYS A 18 -3.07 14.00 -7.57
N ASP A 19 -1.94 14.60 -7.22
CA ASP A 19 -1.23 15.65 -7.95
C ASP A 19 -0.31 15.11 -9.05
N VAL A 20 -0.13 13.79 -9.17
CA VAL A 20 0.81 13.17 -10.12
C VAL A 20 0.58 13.63 -11.56
N ALA A 21 -0.68 13.82 -11.98
CA ALA A 21 -0.99 14.32 -13.32
C ALA A 21 -0.43 15.73 -13.60
N GLU A 22 -0.24 16.54 -12.56
CA GLU A 22 0.30 17.90 -12.66
C GLU A 22 1.81 17.93 -12.48
N VAL A 23 2.34 17.25 -11.45
CA VAL A 23 3.75 17.35 -11.06
C VAL A 23 4.66 16.33 -11.74
N ARG A 24 4.15 15.13 -12.06
CA ARG A 24 4.91 14.01 -12.63
C ARG A 24 4.05 13.13 -13.55
N PRO A 25 3.61 13.65 -14.71
CA PRO A 25 2.67 12.95 -15.59
C PRO A 25 3.08 11.52 -15.99
N GLN A 26 4.39 11.23 -16.02
CA GLN A 26 4.93 9.90 -16.32
C GLN A 26 4.61 8.84 -15.25
N ASP A 27 4.32 9.24 -14.02
CA ASP A 27 4.01 8.32 -12.90
C ASP A 27 2.49 8.05 -12.78
N VAL A 28 1.67 8.57 -13.72
CA VAL A 28 0.23 8.31 -13.75
C VAL A 28 -0.03 6.80 -13.85
N GLY A 29 -0.83 6.28 -12.93
CA GLY A 29 -1.14 4.85 -12.83
C GLY A 29 -0.11 4.02 -12.07
N ALA A 30 0.94 4.62 -11.49
CA ALA A 30 1.88 3.92 -10.64
C ALA A 30 1.16 3.28 -9.43
N ASN A 31 1.42 1.99 -9.19
CA ASN A 31 0.96 1.28 -8.00
C ASN A 31 1.89 0.09 -7.72
N THR A 32 2.99 0.33 -7.00
CA THR A 32 4.03 -0.69 -6.75
C THR A 32 3.47 -1.93 -6.05
N CYS A 33 2.76 -1.75 -4.93
CA CYS A 33 2.14 -2.85 -4.18
C CYS A 33 1.16 -3.64 -5.06
N GLY A 34 0.25 -2.94 -5.74
CA GLY A 34 -0.74 -3.54 -6.63
C GLY A 34 -0.11 -4.33 -7.77
N HIS A 35 0.92 -3.79 -8.42
CA HIS A 35 1.62 -4.46 -9.52
C HIS A 35 2.35 -5.72 -9.05
N ILE A 36 3.05 -5.67 -7.91
CA ILE A 36 3.72 -6.84 -7.33
C ILE A 36 2.70 -7.95 -7.03
N LEU A 37 1.59 -7.61 -6.37
CA LEU A 37 0.58 -8.61 -6.00
C LEU A 37 -0.17 -9.18 -7.20
N ARG A 38 -0.36 -8.40 -8.29
CA ARG A 38 -0.90 -8.94 -9.55
C ARG A 38 0.07 -9.91 -10.22
N GLN A 39 1.37 -9.62 -10.18
CA GLN A 39 2.39 -10.47 -10.78
C GLN A 39 2.66 -11.74 -9.94
N LEU A 40 2.48 -11.65 -8.62
CA LEU A 40 2.66 -12.73 -7.66
C LEU A 40 1.37 -12.93 -6.84
N PRO A 41 0.29 -13.45 -7.45
CA PRO A 41 -1.03 -13.54 -6.79
C PRO A 41 -1.03 -14.43 -5.54
N GLN A 42 -0.10 -15.38 -5.48
CA GLN A 42 0.07 -16.31 -4.35
C GLN A 42 0.99 -15.76 -3.24
N LEU A 43 1.59 -14.59 -3.41
CA LEU A 43 2.42 -13.97 -2.38
C LEU A 43 1.56 -13.65 -1.16
N HIS A 44 1.90 -14.24 -0.02
CA HIS A 44 1.20 -14.02 1.24
C HIS A 44 2.11 -13.35 2.27
N LEU A 45 1.71 -12.16 2.72
CA LEU A 45 2.41 -11.39 3.75
C LEU A 45 1.49 -11.25 4.98
N PRO A 46 1.33 -12.31 5.79
CA PRO A 46 0.28 -12.40 6.80
C PRO A 46 0.34 -11.30 7.86
N THR A 47 1.53 -10.81 8.20
CA THR A 47 1.67 -9.70 9.15
C THR A 47 1.20 -8.38 8.55
N LEU A 48 1.58 -8.06 7.31
CA LEU A 48 1.16 -6.82 6.65
C LEU A 48 -0.34 -6.85 6.30
N GLU A 49 -0.86 -8.02 5.93
CA GLU A 49 -2.30 -8.25 5.77
C GLU A 49 -3.07 -7.89 7.05
N LYS A 50 -2.65 -8.45 8.19
CA LYS A 50 -3.27 -8.15 9.50
C LYS A 50 -3.17 -6.67 9.88
N LEU A 51 -2.07 -6.02 9.51
CA LEU A 51 -1.85 -4.58 9.74
C LEU A 51 -2.61 -3.68 8.77
N GLY A 52 -3.32 -4.23 7.79
CA GLY A 52 -4.21 -3.48 6.90
C GLY A 52 -3.62 -3.08 5.56
N LEU A 53 -2.61 -3.81 5.06
CA LEU A 53 -2.01 -3.55 3.75
C LEU A 53 -3.06 -3.51 2.62
N ILE A 54 -3.98 -4.48 2.60
CA ILE A 54 -5.02 -4.56 1.57
C ILE A 54 -6.06 -3.45 1.75
N ASN A 55 -6.32 -3.03 2.99
CA ASN A 55 -7.17 -1.89 3.26
C ASN A 55 -6.58 -0.62 2.65
N ALA A 56 -5.28 -0.38 2.83
CA ALA A 56 -4.58 0.78 2.27
C ALA A 56 -4.49 0.74 0.73
N LEU A 57 -4.42 -0.46 0.13
CA LEU A 57 -4.45 -0.64 -1.32
C LEU A 57 -5.84 -0.37 -1.93
N GLY A 58 -6.92 -0.61 -1.17
CA GLY A 58 -8.30 -0.37 -1.60
C GLY A 58 -8.91 -1.46 -2.50
N TYR A 59 -8.15 -2.49 -2.87
CA TYR A 59 -8.62 -3.66 -3.62
C TYR A 59 -7.72 -4.88 -3.37
N ALA A 60 -8.18 -6.08 -3.74
CA ALA A 60 -7.48 -7.35 -3.49
C ALA A 60 -7.03 -8.04 -4.79
N PRO A 61 -5.81 -7.80 -5.28
CA PRO A 61 -5.28 -8.41 -6.51
C PRO A 61 -4.73 -9.85 -6.35
N GLY A 62 -4.81 -10.45 -5.16
CA GLY A 62 -4.23 -11.77 -4.86
C GLY A 62 -4.93 -12.46 -3.69
N VAL A 63 -4.22 -13.36 -3.00
CA VAL A 63 -4.78 -14.19 -1.92
C VAL A 63 -5.07 -13.46 -0.60
N MET A 64 -4.53 -12.24 -0.42
CA MET A 64 -4.71 -11.46 0.81
C MET A 64 -6.04 -10.69 0.83
N ALA A 65 -6.61 -10.53 2.01
CA ALA A 65 -7.88 -9.84 2.24
C ALA A 65 -7.74 -8.60 3.16
N PRO A 66 -8.70 -7.66 3.11
CA PRO A 66 -8.77 -6.57 4.08
C PRO A 66 -8.93 -7.08 5.52
N SER A 67 -8.27 -6.40 6.46
CA SER A 67 -8.36 -6.67 7.90
C SER A 67 -9.34 -5.69 8.56
N ALA A 68 -10.36 -6.22 9.24
CA ALA A 68 -11.35 -5.40 9.95
C ALA A 68 -10.82 -4.78 11.25
N SER A 69 -9.75 -5.35 11.83
CA SER A 69 -9.16 -4.90 13.09
C SER A 69 -7.96 -3.97 12.92
N ALA A 70 -7.53 -3.73 11.68
CA ALA A 70 -6.38 -2.89 11.39
C ALA A 70 -6.69 -1.40 11.60
N ALA A 71 -5.76 -0.68 12.24
CA ALA A 71 -5.70 0.77 12.15
C ALA A 71 -4.83 1.15 10.95
N TRP A 72 -5.43 1.72 9.90
CA TRP A 72 -4.76 1.97 8.62
C TRP A 72 -5.15 3.33 8.04
N GLY A 73 -4.34 3.80 7.09
CA GLY A 73 -4.62 4.98 6.28
C GLY A 73 -3.52 5.15 5.22
N ASP A 74 -3.86 5.81 4.11
CA ASP A 74 -2.90 6.28 3.12
C ASP A 74 -2.68 7.79 3.27
N ARG A 75 -1.49 8.27 2.88
CA ARG A 75 -1.16 9.69 2.91
C ARG A 75 -0.33 10.02 1.67
N GLY A 76 -0.79 11.01 0.91
CA GLY A 76 0.07 11.70 -0.04
C GLY A 76 1.08 12.58 0.70
N ILE A 77 2.25 12.76 0.10
CA ILE A 77 3.20 13.80 0.52
C ILE A 77 2.68 15.11 -0.09
N ALA A 78 2.42 16.14 0.72
CA ALA A 78 2.15 17.46 0.13
C ALA A 78 3.45 17.93 -0.52
N ALA A 79 3.40 18.20 -1.84
CA ALA A 79 4.47 18.87 -2.55
C ALA A 79 4.60 20.33 -2.11
#